data_AF-A0A2A5GBP8-F1
#
_entry.id   AF-A0A2A5GBP8-F1
#
_cell.length_a   1.000
_cell.length_b   1.000
_cell.length_c   1.000
_cell.angle_alpha   90.00
_cell.angle_beta   90.00
_cell.angle_gamma   90.00
#
_symmetry.space_group_name_H-M   'P 1'
#
loop_
_entity.id
_entity.type
_entity.pdbx_description
1 polymer ?
#
loop_
_entity_poly.entity_id
_entity_poly.type
_entity_poly.pdbx_seq_one_letter_code
_entity_poly.pdbx_strand_id
1 'polypeptide(L)'
;MKKINFNTVLLIFFYCVDYFSQTPADNLQKYWNYRDRLRQYFILLLLGCLFLPACKKYPEGGTKWNRKGKIAGASWTIQSYTVDGADSLGYLNDSIFNCSEYHYIFSDDEGDFLIVQTSNTECINVAGGEYTLSTGNWGFDSKDIINIATQSIDSLGGKLIFPGQWSILKLTNSDLWLEKNMNNKLYEIHFLD
;
A
#
# COMPACT_ATOMS: atom_id res chain seq x y z
N MET A 1 9.22 -0.56 20.68
CA MET A 1 9.62 0.86 20.67
C MET A 1 10.53 1.14 21.87
N LYS A 2 11.81 1.47 21.66
CA LYS A 2 12.74 1.85 22.73
C LYS A 2 12.50 3.31 23.12
N LYS A 3 12.13 3.56 24.37
CA LYS A 3 12.00 4.92 24.93
C LYS A 3 13.41 5.51 25.11
N ILE A 4 13.74 6.55 24.35
CA ILE A 4 14.97 7.32 24.56
C ILE A 4 14.70 8.28 25.72
N ASN A 5 15.51 8.18 26.77
CA ASN A 5 15.36 8.94 28.00
C ASN A 5 16.00 10.33 27.83
N PHE A 6 15.17 11.37 27.72
CA PHE A 6 15.59 12.73 27.34
C PHE A 6 16.38 13.48 28.43
N ASN A 7 16.41 12.96 29.66
CA ASN A 7 17.05 13.63 30.80
C ASN A 7 18.59 13.59 30.77
N THR A 8 19.21 12.75 29.95
CA THR A 8 20.68 12.65 29.90
C THR A 8 21.32 13.70 28.99
N VAL A 9 20.58 14.28 28.03
CA VAL A 9 21.12 15.25 27.08
C VAL A 9 21.23 16.66 27.69
N LEU A 10 20.42 16.97 28.72
CA LEU A 10 20.39 18.32 29.30
C LEU A 10 21.55 18.62 30.27
N LEU A 11 22.22 17.61 30.82
CA LEU A 11 23.26 17.78 31.83
C LEU A 11 24.63 18.17 31.27
N ILE A 12 24.85 18.03 29.96
CA ILE A 12 26.13 18.41 29.32
C ILE A 12 26.19 19.91 29.02
N PHE A 13 25.04 20.61 28.91
CA PHE A 13 25.01 22.03 28.55
C PHE A 13 25.33 23.00 29.70
N PHE A 14 25.18 22.58 30.97
CA PHE A 14 25.31 23.49 32.11
C PHE A 14 26.72 23.60 32.70
N TYR A 15 27.68 22.78 32.29
CA TYR A 15 29.05 22.81 32.86
C TYR A 15 30.04 23.72 32.11
N CYS A 16 29.63 24.47 31.09
CA CYS A 16 30.53 25.32 30.30
C CYS A 16 30.43 26.84 30.55
N VAL A 17 29.67 27.31 31.54
CA VAL A 17 29.39 28.75 31.68
C VAL A 17 30.43 29.51 32.53
N ASP A 18 31.15 28.87 33.43
CA ASP A 18 32.01 29.60 34.38
C ASP A 18 33.48 29.27 34.18
N TYR A 19 34.17 29.96 33.25
CA TYR A 19 35.56 30.44 33.36
C TYR A 19 36.04 31.02 32.02
N PHE A 20 35.74 32.29 31.72
CA PHE A 20 36.49 33.03 30.70
C PHE A 20 36.64 34.50 31.11
N SER A 21 37.43 34.70 32.17
CA SER A 21 37.98 36.01 32.53
C SER A 21 39.38 36.11 31.94
N GLN A 22 39.53 37.07 31.02
CA GLN A 22 40.76 37.57 30.39
C GLN A 22 41.37 36.75 29.26
N THR A 23 41.29 37.27 28.03
CA THR A 23 42.34 37.03 27.03
C THR A 23 42.53 38.20 26.05
N PRO A 24 43.76 38.42 25.55
CA PRO A 24 44.13 39.49 24.60
C PRO A 24 43.41 39.37 23.26
N ALA A 25 43.36 40.47 22.49
CA ALA A 25 42.57 40.61 21.26
C ALA A 25 42.65 39.44 20.25
N ASP A 26 43.78 38.73 20.17
CA ASP A 26 43.94 37.55 19.31
C ASP A 26 43.04 36.36 19.70
N ASN A 27 42.67 36.27 20.97
CA ASN A 27 41.75 35.23 21.46
C ASN A 27 40.28 35.61 21.23
N LEU A 28 39.96 36.89 21.05
CA LEU A 28 38.62 37.33 20.63
C LEU A 28 38.33 36.86 19.19
N GLN A 29 39.28 37.00 18.26
CA GLN A 29 39.07 36.55 16.88
C GLN A 29 38.85 35.03 16.78
N LYS A 30 39.62 34.25 17.56
CA LYS A 30 39.44 32.79 17.65
C LYS A 30 38.08 32.43 18.24
N TYR A 31 37.62 33.17 19.24
CA TYR A 31 36.31 32.98 19.84
C TYR A 31 35.17 33.25 18.85
N TRP A 32 35.23 34.35 18.07
CA TRP A 32 34.22 34.66 17.06
C TRP A 32 34.14 33.57 15.98
N ASN A 33 35.28 33.14 15.45
CA ASN A 33 35.34 32.04 14.48
C ASN A 33 34.77 30.72 15.04
N TYR A 34 35.02 30.42 16.31
CA TYR A 34 34.48 29.23 16.98
C TYR A 34 32.96 29.32 17.16
N ARG A 35 32.46 30.47 17.60
CA ARG A 35 31.03 30.75 17.76
C ARG A 35 30.27 30.61 16.43
N ASP A 36 30.82 31.09 15.32
CA ASP A 36 30.17 30.99 14.02
C ASP A 36 30.13 29.54 13.50
N ARG A 37 31.18 28.75 13.73
CA ARG A 37 31.18 27.31 13.41
C ARG A 37 30.13 26.55 14.23
N LEU A 38 30.02 26.82 15.53
CA LEU A 38 28.99 26.22 16.38
C LEU A 38 27.57 26.54 15.89
N ARG A 39 27.32 27.78 15.47
CA ARG A 39 26.04 28.19 14.87
C ARG A 39 25.75 27.41 13.59
N GLN A 40 26.72 27.25 12.72
CA GLN A 40 26.57 26.45 11.49
C GLN A 40 26.23 24.98 11.79
N TYR A 41 26.94 24.34 12.73
CA TYR A 41 26.64 22.96 13.13
C TYR A 41 25.25 22.82 13.77
N PHE A 42 24.85 23.78 14.59
CA PHE A 42 23.52 23.78 15.21
C PHE A 42 22.40 23.93 14.16
N ILE A 43 22.58 24.82 13.17
CA ILE A 43 21.64 24.97 12.05
C ILE A 43 21.55 23.68 11.23
N LEU A 44 22.67 23.02 10.92
CA LEU A 44 22.68 21.75 10.21
C LEU A 44 21.99 20.62 10.99
N LEU A 45 22.22 20.54 12.30
CA LEU A 45 21.53 19.59 13.18
C LEU A 45 20.01 19.84 13.17
N LEU A 46 19.60 21.10 13.28
CA LEU A 46 18.19 21.50 13.33
C LEU A 46 17.50 21.22 11.99
N LEU A 47 18.17 21.49 10.86
CA LEU A 47 17.73 21.07 9.52
C LEU A 47 17.59 19.55 9.44
N GLY A 48 18.60 18.79 9.89
CA GLY A 48 18.54 17.33 9.94
C GLY A 48 17.32 16.83 10.73
N CYS A 49 17.09 17.38 11.93
CA CYS A 49 15.93 17.04 12.77
C CYS A 49 14.59 17.43 12.15
N LEU A 50 14.52 18.50 11.35
CA LEU A 50 13.31 18.90 10.62
C LEU A 50 12.99 17.96 9.44
N PHE A 51 14.01 17.38 8.80
CA PHE A 51 13.81 16.45 7.67
C PHE A 51 13.60 14.98 8.09
N LEU A 52 13.96 14.59 9.31
CA LEU A 52 13.76 13.21 9.82
C LEU A 52 12.28 12.78 10.01
N PRO A 53 11.33 13.61 10.49
CA PRO A 53 9.94 13.19 10.68
C PRO A 53 9.10 13.20 9.40
N ALA A 54 9.58 13.78 8.29
CA ALA A 54 8.86 13.80 7.02
C ALA A 54 8.85 12.43 6.31
N CYS A 55 9.67 11.47 6.76
CA CYS A 55 9.64 10.09 6.30
C CYS A 55 8.68 9.21 7.14
N LYS A 56 7.50 9.73 7.52
CA LYS A 56 6.38 8.84 7.90
C LYS A 56 5.90 8.13 6.63
N LYS A 57 6.62 7.05 6.32
CA LYS A 57 6.40 6.08 5.25
C LYS A 57 5.01 5.45 5.41
N TYR A 58 3.98 6.18 4.99
CA TYR A 58 2.54 5.91 5.03
C TYR A 58 2.03 5.47 6.43
N PRO A 59 0.83 5.88 6.86
CA PRO A 59 0.25 5.42 8.12
C PRO A 59 0.19 3.88 8.21
N GLU A 60 0.17 3.20 7.06
CA GLU A 60 0.10 1.74 6.92
C GLU A 60 1.46 1.05 6.68
N GLY A 61 2.57 1.77 6.73
CA GLY A 61 3.89 1.26 6.34
C GLY A 61 4.09 1.23 4.81
N GLY A 62 5.20 0.63 4.35
CA GLY A 62 5.40 0.48 2.90
C GLY A 62 4.23 -0.26 2.27
N THR A 63 3.73 0.20 1.12
CA THR A 63 2.53 -0.31 0.44
C THR A 63 2.44 -1.85 0.42
N LYS A 64 3.57 -2.53 0.25
CA LYS A 64 3.64 -3.99 0.10
C LYS A 64 4.10 -4.76 1.35
N TRP A 65 4.20 -4.12 2.52
CA TRP A 65 4.44 -4.81 3.79
C TRP A 65 3.17 -5.54 4.25
N ASN A 66 3.31 -6.73 4.83
CA ASN A 66 2.19 -7.58 5.27
C ASN A 66 1.09 -7.78 4.21
N ARG A 67 1.46 -7.85 2.93
CA ARG A 67 0.53 -7.96 1.81
C ARG A 67 -0.52 -9.08 1.95
N LYS A 68 -0.14 -10.23 2.53
CA LYS A 68 -1.07 -11.34 2.77
C LYS A 68 -2.16 -10.91 3.74
N GLY A 69 -1.79 -10.38 4.91
CA GLY A 69 -2.76 -9.89 5.89
C GLY A 69 -3.53 -8.63 5.48
N LYS A 70 -3.23 -8.04 4.31
CA LYS A 70 -4.04 -6.97 3.71
C LYS A 70 -5.10 -7.51 2.76
N ILE A 71 -4.77 -8.56 2.01
CA ILE A 71 -5.65 -9.13 0.97
C ILE A 71 -6.53 -10.24 1.54
N ALA A 72 -5.94 -11.11 2.37
CA ALA A 72 -6.61 -12.28 2.93
C ALA A 72 -7.68 -11.87 3.94
N GLY A 73 -8.87 -12.44 3.81
CA GLY A 73 -10.05 -12.18 4.63
C GLY A 73 -10.85 -10.93 4.24
N ALA A 74 -10.33 -10.09 3.34
CA ALA A 74 -10.99 -8.86 2.88
C ALA A 74 -11.93 -9.13 1.68
N SER A 75 -12.95 -8.30 1.54
CA SER A 75 -14.01 -8.41 0.54
C SER A 75 -13.90 -7.28 -0.47
N TRP A 76 -13.29 -7.57 -1.61
CA TRP A 76 -12.92 -6.57 -2.60
C TRP A 76 -13.99 -6.38 -3.67
N THR A 77 -14.36 -5.14 -3.96
CA THR A 77 -15.29 -4.77 -5.01
C THR A 77 -14.55 -4.05 -6.13
N ILE A 78 -14.85 -4.39 -7.39
CA ILE A 78 -14.21 -3.73 -8.55
C ILE A 78 -14.75 -2.32 -8.68
N GLN A 79 -13.88 -1.33 -8.49
CA GLN A 79 -14.21 0.08 -8.66
C GLN A 79 -13.97 0.57 -10.09
N SER A 80 -12.94 0.07 -10.75
CA SER A 80 -12.65 0.40 -12.15
C SER A 80 -11.89 -0.73 -12.84
N TYR A 81 -12.13 -0.89 -14.13
CA TYR A 81 -11.43 -1.83 -14.99
C TYR A 81 -11.15 -1.16 -16.33
N THR A 82 -9.88 -1.06 -16.71
CA THR A 82 -9.45 -0.40 -17.94
C THR A 82 -8.70 -1.36 -18.86
N VAL A 83 -8.85 -1.14 -20.16
CA VAL A 83 -8.06 -1.81 -21.20
C VAL A 83 -7.45 -0.73 -22.09
N ASP A 84 -6.12 -0.66 -22.11
CA ASP A 84 -5.35 0.40 -22.78
C ASP A 84 -5.81 1.82 -22.37
N GLY A 85 -6.15 1.99 -21.08
CA GLY A 85 -6.64 3.25 -20.52
C GLY A 85 -8.12 3.58 -20.82
N ALA A 86 -8.82 2.77 -21.61
CA ALA A 86 -10.25 2.93 -21.84
C ALA A 86 -11.07 2.21 -20.75
N ASP A 87 -12.04 2.91 -20.16
CA ASP A 87 -12.96 2.31 -19.19
C ASP A 87 -13.76 1.18 -19.85
N SER A 88 -13.61 -0.01 -19.29
CA SER A 88 -14.21 -1.25 -19.76
C SER A 88 -15.05 -1.92 -18.67
N LEU A 89 -15.33 -1.23 -17.56
CA LEU A 89 -16.12 -1.77 -16.45
C LEU A 89 -17.54 -2.13 -16.90
N GLY A 90 -18.17 -1.28 -17.72
CA GLY A 90 -19.48 -1.57 -18.30
C GLY A 90 -19.49 -2.85 -19.13
N TYR A 91 -18.49 -3.06 -19.98
CA TYR A 91 -18.34 -4.30 -20.75
C TYR A 91 -18.19 -5.52 -19.82
N LEU A 92 -17.40 -5.39 -18.75
CA LEU A 92 -17.21 -6.46 -17.78
C LEU A 92 -18.53 -6.82 -17.09
N ASN A 93 -19.29 -5.83 -16.64
CA ASN A 93 -20.57 -6.03 -15.97
C ASN A 93 -21.63 -6.58 -16.92
N ASP A 94 -21.76 -6.03 -18.12
CA ASP A 94 -22.84 -6.40 -19.05
C ASP A 94 -22.57 -7.71 -19.79
N SER A 95 -21.31 -7.96 -20.17
CA SER A 95 -20.98 -9.07 -21.08
C SER A 95 -20.37 -10.29 -20.39
N ILE A 96 -19.69 -10.10 -19.26
CA ILE A 96 -19.02 -11.21 -18.56
C ILE A 96 -19.84 -11.66 -17.38
N PHE A 97 -20.25 -10.72 -16.53
CA PHE A 97 -20.89 -11.11 -15.29
C PHE A 97 -22.43 -11.06 -15.34
N ASN A 98 -22.99 -10.17 -16.16
CA ASN A 98 -24.43 -9.92 -16.31
C ASN A 98 -25.13 -9.39 -15.04
N CYS A 99 -24.39 -8.81 -14.06
CA CYS A 99 -24.95 -8.19 -12.85
C CYS A 99 -24.22 -6.92 -12.41
N SER A 100 -24.82 -6.25 -11.43
CA SER A 100 -24.39 -4.95 -10.94
C SER A 100 -23.30 -4.99 -9.87
N GLU A 101 -23.18 -6.07 -9.08
CA GLU A 101 -22.29 -6.10 -7.93
C GLU A 101 -21.65 -7.48 -7.70
N TYR A 102 -20.32 -7.49 -7.52
CA TYR A 102 -19.51 -8.67 -7.28
C TYR A 102 -18.48 -8.36 -6.19
N HIS A 103 -18.33 -9.29 -5.25
CA HIS A 103 -17.27 -9.26 -4.27
C HIS A 103 -16.26 -10.37 -4.53
N TYR A 104 -15.00 -10.02 -4.35
CA TYR A 104 -13.84 -10.87 -4.51
C TYR A 104 -13.27 -11.11 -3.13
N ILE A 105 -13.41 -12.34 -2.64
CA ILE A 105 -12.97 -12.73 -1.30
C ILE A 105 -11.74 -13.62 -1.46
N PHE A 106 -10.62 -13.15 -0.94
CA PHE A 106 -9.39 -13.93 -0.87
C PHE A 106 -9.35 -14.60 0.52
N SER A 107 -9.40 -15.92 0.62
CA SER A 107 -9.44 -16.59 1.93
C SER A 107 -8.12 -16.42 2.71
N ASP A 108 -8.21 -16.57 4.04
CA ASP A 108 -7.11 -16.40 5.00
C ASP A 108 -5.95 -17.39 4.79
N ASP A 109 -6.26 -18.60 4.34
CA ASP A 109 -5.27 -19.61 3.99
C ASP A 109 -4.92 -19.49 2.50
N GLU A 110 -3.61 -19.47 2.20
CA GLU A 110 -3.15 -19.44 0.81
C GLU A 110 -3.72 -20.63 0.07
N GLY A 111 -4.52 -20.37 -0.96
CA GLY A 111 -5.07 -21.45 -1.77
C GLY A 111 -6.53 -21.32 -2.13
N ASP A 112 -7.32 -20.50 -1.43
CA ASP A 112 -8.75 -20.35 -1.76
C ASP A 112 -9.09 -18.90 -2.13
N PHE A 113 -9.60 -18.73 -3.33
CA PHE A 113 -10.12 -17.49 -3.89
C PHE A 113 -11.58 -17.72 -4.26
N LEU A 114 -12.47 -16.86 -3.77
CA LEU A 114 -13.90 -16.95 -4.01
C LEU A 114 -14.39 -15.68 -4.67
N ILE A 115 -15.16 -15.84 -5.74
CA ILE A 115 -15.97 -14.75 -6.30
C ILE A 115 -17.38 -14.96 -5.77
N VAL A 116 -17.83 -14.07 -4.91
CA VAL A 116 -19.18 -14.09 -4.33
C VAL A 116 -20.02 -13.01 -4.99
N GLN A 117 -21.21 -13.41 -5.41
CA GLN A 117 -22.21 -12.50 -5.91
C GLN A 117 -23.24 -12.20 -4.83
N THR A 118 -23.44 -10.92 -4.55
CA THR A 118 -24.44 -10.36 -3.63
C THR A 118 -25.49 -9.63 -4.45
N SER A 119 -26.30 -10.35 -5.23
CA SER A 119 -27.43 -9.70 -5.91
C SER A 119 -28.72 -9.86 -5.13
N ASN A 120 -29.33 -8.73 -4.80
CA ASN A 120 -30.70 -8.65 -4.26
C ASN A 120 -31.75 -8.85 -5.37
N THR A 121 -31.32 -8.83 -6.64
CA THR A 121 -32.16 -8.73 -7.83
C THR A 121 -31.72 -9.73 -8.90
N GLU A 122 -32.57 -10.73 -9.14
CA GLU A 122 -32.90 -11.47 -10.39
C GLU A 122 -31.81 -12.00 -11.34
N CYS A 123 -30.53 -11.69 -11.13
CA CYS A 123 -29.43 -12.08 -11.99
C CYS A 123 -29.24 -13.58 -12.17
N ILE A 124 -29.56 -14.30 -11.10
CA ILE A 124 -29.79 -15.74 -11.11
C ILE A 124 -31.10 -15.88 -10.34
N ASN A 125 -32.15 -16.40 -10.98
CA ASN A 125 -33.45 -16.64 -10.34
C ASN A 125 -33.32 -17.77 -9.30
N VAL A 126 -32.67 -17.47 -8.18
CA VAL A 126 -32.56 -18.35 -7.04
C VAL A 126 -32.87 -17.49 -5.83
N ALA A 127 -33.95 -17.83 -5.13
CA ALA A 127 -34.49 -17.02 -4.06
C ALA A 127 -33.50 -16.96 -2.88
N GLY A 128 -32.87 -15.80 -2.69
CA GLY A 128 -32.38 -15.32 -1.39
C GLY A 128 -31.10 -15.94 -0.82
N GLY A 129 -30.06 -16.16 -1.63
CA GLY A 129 -28.75 -16.64 -1.13
C GLY A 129 -27.53 -15.92 -1.72
N GLU A 130 -26.40 -16.00 -1.02
CA GLU A 130 -25.07 -15.73 -1.59
C GLU A 130 -24.68 -16.91 -2.49
N TYR A 131 -24.18 -16.61 -3.68
CA TYR A 131 -23.71 -17.63 -4.63
C TYR A 131 -22.21 -17.50 -4.83
N THR A 132 -21.49 -18.60 -4.61
CA THR A 132 -20.11 -18.75 -5.05
C THR A 132 -20.14 -18.98 -6.55
N LEU A 133 -19.72 -17.96 -7.31
CA LEU A 133 -19.60 -18.08 -8.75
C LEU A 133 -18.40 -18.97 -9.04
N SER A 134 -17.20 -18.48 -8.74
CA SER A 134 -15.96 -19.19 -9.02
C SER A 134 -15.22 -19.45 -7.73
N THR A 135 -14.62 -20.63 -7.63
CA THR A 135 -13.54 -20.88 -6.69
C THR A 135 -12.21 -20.90 -7.45
N GLY A 136 -11.11 -20.85 -6.72
CA GLY A 136 -9.80 -20.75 -7.29
C GLY A 136 -8.75 -20.74 -6.21
N ASN A 137 -7.50 -20.59 -6.64
CA ASN A 137 -6.37 -20.46 -5.74
C ASN A 137 -5.68 -19.13 -6.01
N TRP A 138 -5.24 -18.46 -4.97
CA TRP A 138 -4.41 -17.27 -5.12
C TRP A 138 -3.15 -17.41 -4.29
N GLY A 139 -2.12 -16.66 -4.69
CA GLY A 139 -0.86 -16.62 -3.99
C GLY A 139 0.03 -15.53 -4.54
N PHE A 140 1.26 -15.47 -4.07
CA PHE A 140 2.21 -14.48 -4.55
C PHE A 140 3.49 -15.12 -5.06
N ASP A 141 3.84 -14.84 -6.31
CA ASP A 141 5.08 -15.33 -6.91
C ASP A 141 6.29 -14.47 -6.53
N SER A 142 6.09 -13.16 -6.33
CA SER A 142 7.11 -12.21 -5.89
C SER A 142 6.47 -11.07 -5.13
N LYS A 143 7.24 -10.21 -4.44
CA LYS A 143 6.72 -9.06 -3.66
C LYS A 143 5.69 -8.20 -4.42
N ASP A 144 5.87 -8.11 -5.74
CA ASP A 144 5.11 -7.23 -6.61
C ASP A 144 4.15 -7.99 -7.52
N ILE A 145 4.05 -9.32 -7.41
CA ILE A 145 3.22 -10.15 -8.29
C ILE A 145 2.27 -11.00 -7.44
N ILE A 146 0.98 -10.92 -7.75
CA ILE A 146 -0.07 -11.83 -7.29
C ILE A 146 -0.43 -12.78 -8.43
N ASN A 147 -0.61 -14.06 -8.11
CA ASN A 147 -1.10 -15.06 -9.03
C ASN A 147 -2.51 -15.45 -8.60
N ILE A 148 -3.46 -15.38 -9.52
CA ILE A 148 -4.85 -15.76 -9.30
C ILE A 148 -5.16 -16.88 -10.29
N ALA A 149 -5.40 -18.08 -9.80
CA ALA A 149 -5.90 -19.20 -10.58
C ALA A 149 -7.38 -19.37 -10.24
N THR A 150 -8.24 -19.55 -11.24
CA THR A 150 -9.63 -19.92 -11.00
C THR A 150 -9.84 -21.36 -11.45
N GLN A 151 -10.48 -22.17 -10.61
CA GLN A 151 -10.99 -23.46 -11.03
C GLN A 151 -12.35 -23.20 -11.69
N SER A 152 -12.51 -23.67 -12.92
CA SER A 152 -13.61 -23.37 -13.84
C SER A 152 -14.98 -23.12 -13.19
N ILE A 153 -15.68 -22.09 -13.67
CA ILE A 153 -17.14 -22.23 -13.85
C ILE A 153 -17.37 -22.56 -15.31
N ASP A 154 -17.87 -23.76 -15.53
CA ASP A 154 -18.49 -24.15 -16.77
C ASP A 154 -19.55 -23.10 -17.20
N SER A 155 -19.59 -22.82 -18.51
CA SER A 155 -20.71 -22.27 -19.29
C SER A 155 -20.94 -20.75 -19.48
N LEU A 156 -20.25 -19.80 -18.82
CA LEU A 156 -20.36 -18.36 -19.15
C LEU A 156 -19.30 -17.88 -20.17
N GLY A 157 -19.18 -18.56 -21.32
CA GLY A 157 -18.47 -18.01 -22.48
C GLY A 157 -16.93 -17.93 -22.41
N GLY A 158 -16.30 -18.56 -21.41
CA GLY A 158 -14.88 -18.97 -21.49
C GLY A 158 -13.82 -17.87 -21.45
N LYS A 159 -14.13 -16.66 -21.00
CA LYS A 159 -13.14 -15.57 -20.88
C LYS A 159 -13.16 -14.94 -19.50
N LEU A 160 -12.66 -15.65 -18.50
CA LEU A 160 -12.27 -15.00 -17.27
C LEU A 160 -11.02 -14.17 -17.56
N ILE A 161 -11.12 -12.85 -17.37
CA ILE A 161 -10.02 -11.90 -17.53
C ILE A 161 -9.02 -12.03 -16.36
N PHE A 162 -9.49 -12.56 -15.22
CA PHE A 162 -8.79 -12.63 -13.94
C PHE A 162 -7.64 -13.64 -13.83
N PRO A 163 -7.65 -14.82 -14.45
CA PRO A 163 -6.62 -15.81 -14.20
C PRO A 163 -5.24 -15.38 -14.68
N GLY A 164 -4.23 -15.74 -13.91
CA GLY A 164 -2.81 -15.54 -14.18
C GLY A 164 -2.15 -14.55 -13.23
N GLN A 165 -0.99 -14.07 -13.68
CA GLN A 165 -0.13 -13.17 -12.91
C GLN A 165 -0.50 -11.70 -13.14
N TRP A 166 -0.58 -10.96 -12.04
CA TRP A 166 -0.83 -9.53 -12.00
C TRP A 166 0.25 -8.81 -11.20
N SER A 167 0.71 -7.68 -11.71
CA SER A 167 1.59 -6.75 -11.02
C SER A 167 0.79 -5.89 -10.04
N ILE A 168 1.24 -5.81 -8.79
CA ILE A 168 0.62 -5.00 -7.75
C ILE A 168 1.19 -3.58 -7.85
N LEU A 169 0.40 -2.64 -8.37
CA LEU A 169 0.76 -1.22 -8.44
C LEU A 169 0.62 -0.55 -7.07
N LYS A 170 -0.50 -0.82 -6.39
CA LYS A 170 -0.85 -0.26 -5.08
C LYS A 170 -1.51 -1.33 -4.22
N LEU A 171 -1.17 -1.32 -2.94
CA LEU A 171 -1.81 -2.16 -1.94
C LEU A 171 -1.86 -1.40 -0.60
N THR A 172 -3.06 -1.11 -0.13
CA THR A 172 -3.36 -0.63 1.23
C THR A 172 -4.36 -1.59 1.86
N ASN A 173 -4.85 -1.28 3.05
CA ASN A 173 -5.92 -2.07 3.67
C ASN A 173 -7.27 -1.94 2.94
N SER A 174 -7.45 -0.95 2.08
CA SER A 174 -8.75 -0.64 1.45
C SER A 174 -8.65 -0.39 -0.06
N ASP A 175 -7.47 -0.57 -0.64
CA ASP A 175 -7.18 -0.17 -2.01
C ASP A 175 -6.15 -1.12 -2.63
N LEU A 176 -6.56 -1.81 -3.70
CA LEU A 176 -5.76 -2.78 -4.43
C LEU A 176 -5.77 -2.45 -5.93
N TRP A 177 -4.61 -2.13 -6.49
CA TRP A 177 -4.44 -1.88 -7.92
C TRP A 177 -3.57 -2.95 -8.52
N LEU A 178 -4.10 -3.61 -9.54
CA LEU A 178 -3.43 -4.66 -10.28
C LEU A 178 -3.30 -4.28 -11.75
N GLU A 179 -2.19 -4.69 -12.36
CA GLU A 179 -1.88 -4.47 -13.77
C GLU A 179 -1.39 -5.77 -14.43
N LYS A 180 -1.79 -6.01 -15.68
CA LYS A 180 -1.34 -7.14 -16.48
C LYS A 180 -1.24 -6.76 -17.95
N ASN A 181 -0.15 -7.18 -18.60
CA ASN A 181 -0.02 -7.09 -20.05
C ASN A 181 -0.39 -8.43 -20.70
N MET A 182 -1.36 -8.42 -21.62
CA MET A 182 -1.81 -9.62 -22.33
C MET A 182 -2.24 -9.26 -23.75
N ASN A 183 -1.81 -10.04 -24.74
CA ASN A 183 -2.15 -9.81 -26.16
C ASN A 183 -1.88 -8.37 -26.64
N ASN A 184 -0.74 -7.79 -26.24
CA ASN A 184 -0.35 -6.40 -26.51
C ASN A 184 -1.33 -5.34 -25.98
N LYS A 185 -2.14 -5.68 -24.99
CA LYS A 185 -3.00 -4.75 -24.27
C LYS A 185 -2.64 -4.68 -22.80
N LEU A 186 -2.74 -3.48 -22.25
CA LEU A 186 -2.59 -3.21 -20.84
C LEU A 186 -3.95 -3.33 -20.15
N TYR A 187 -4.04 -4.20 -19.17
CA TYR A 187 -5.22 -4.37 -18.34
C TYR A 187 -4.92 -3.82 -16.95
N GLU A 188 -5.77 -2.95 -16.44
CA GLU A 188 -5.68 -2.46 -15.07
C GLU A 188 -7.01 -2.69 -14.36
N ILE A 189 -6.93 -3.07 -13.10
CA ILE A 189 -8.09 -3.27 -12.26
C ILE A 189 -7.84 -2.70 -10.87
N HIS A 190 -8.84 -1.99 -10.37
CA HIS A 190 -8.83 -1.31 -9.09
C HIS A 190 -9.95 -1.87 -8.25
N PHE A 191 -9.58 -2.34 -7.06
CA PHE A 191 -10.51 -2.83 -6.06
C PHE A 191 -10.52 -1.94 -4.83
N LEU A 192 -11.69 -1.85 -4.21
CA LEU A 192 -11.91 -1.26 -2.90
C LEU A 192 -12.51 -2.32 -1.97
N ASP A 193 -12.05 -2.35 -0.72
CA ASP A 193 -12.65 -3.13 0.38
C ASP A 193 -13.74 -2.32 1.08
#